data_AF-A0A3G2HQX5-F1
#
_entry.id   AF-A0A3G2HQX5-F1
#
_cell.length_a   1.000
_cell.length_b   1.000
_cell.length_c   1.000
_cell.angle_alpha   90.00
_cell.angle_beta   90.00
_cell.angle_gamma   90.00
#
_symmetry.space_group_name_H-M   'P 1'
#
loop_
_entity.id
_entity.type
_entity.pdbx_description
1 polymer ?
#
loop_
_entity_poly.entity_id
_entity_poly.type
_entity_poly.pdbx_seq_one_letter_code
_entity_poly.pdbx_strand_id
1 'polypeptide(L)'
;MRFLGSLQRHAHQVWLRGWRVLIGGVMGVGVSGPLQAEPVSVPTDHAPQSWLAYADMVRSGIENALIADEDLMQRLRGLTLDAAVAKVWVERGGKLSAVELDDQTNSSIEREFRKRLVGLHFDKPPPALRWPIILRLDWSEALRHDDEMAPTAESEMMP
;
A
#
# COMPACT_ATOMS: atom_id res chain seq x y z
N MET A 1 30.40 25.36 -7.94
CA MET A 1 30.32 25.54 -6.47
C MET A 1 29.12 26.43 -6.14
N ARG A 2 28.37 26.06 -5.09
CA ARG A 2 27.18 26.70 -4.47
C ARG A 2 25.84 26.45 -5.18
N PHE A 3 24.98 25.56 -4.68
CA PHE A 3 24.06 25.61 -3.50
C PHE A 3 22.74 26.35 -3.76
N LEU A 4 21.70 25.61 -4.15
CA LEU A 4 20.29 25.78 -3.81
C LEU A 4 19.73 24.34 -3.77
N GLY A 5 19.31 23.75 -2.67
CA GLY A 5 18.39 24.25 -1.65
C GLY A 5 17.18 23.30 -1.65
N SER A 6 17.33 22.09 -1.10
CA SER A 6 16.77 21.76 0.22
C SER A 6 15.31 22.19 0.40
N LEU A 7 14.37 21.54 -0.29
CA LEU A 7 12.92 21.73 -0.06
C LEU A 7 12.13 20.41 0.05
N GLN A 8 12.79 19.30 0.39
CA GLN A 8 12.12 17.99 0.46
C GLN A 8 12.42 17.24 1.77
N ARG A 9 12.30 17.95 2.90
CA ARG A 9 12.42 17.38 4.26
C ARG A 9 11.43 18.00 5.26
N HIS A 10 10.14 18.08 4.92
CA HIS A 10 9.12 18.57 5.87
C HIS A 10 7.75 17.86 5.80
N ALA A 11 7.67 16.61 5.34
CA ALA A 11 6.40 15.86 5.29
C ALA A 11 6.39 14.54 6.07
N HIS A 12 7.29 14.33 7.04
CA HIS A 12 7.38 13.09 7.82
C HIS A 12 7.35 13.28 9.35
N GLN A 13 6.79 14.37 9.88
CA GLN A 13 6.70 14.59 11.34
C GLN A 13 5.40 15.25 11.83
N VAL A 14 4.22 14.79 11.39
CA VAL A 14 2.95 15.31 11.96
C VAL A 14 1.98 14.22 12.47
N TRP A 15 2.27 12.92 12.35
CA TRP A 15 1.25 11.89 12.63
C TRP A 15 1.56 10.85 13.72
N LEU A 16 2.33 11.21 14.76
CA LEU A 16 2.54 10.33 15.93
C LEU A 16 2.18 10.99 17.28
N ARG A 17 1.35 12.05 17.28
CA ARG A 17 1.15 12.85 18.50
C ARG A 17 -0.28 13.34 18.75
N GLY A 18 -1.29 12.52 18.46
CA GLY A 18 -2.70 12.93 18.53
C GLY A 18 -3.69 12.05 19.31
N TRP A 19 -3.26 10.97 19.97
CA TRP A 19 -4.17 10.11 20.76
C TRP A 19 -3.85 10.24 22.25
N ARG A 20 -4.20 11.38 22.87
CA ARG A 20 -4.25 11.51 24.34
C ARG A 20 -4.90 12.82 24.81
N VAL A 21 -6.23 12.83 24.94
CA VAL A 21 -7.03 13.59 25.92
C VAL A 21 -8.35 12.80 26.10
N LEU A 22 -8.51 11.97 27.14
CA LEU A 22 -8.99 12.24 28.50
C LEU A 22 -10.44 12.81 28.60
N ILE A 23 -11.32 11.97 29.15
CA ILE A 23 -12.26 12.21 30.26
C ILE A 23 -12.92 13.59 30.36
N GLY A 24 -14.26 13.61 30.27
CA GLY A 24 -15.10 14.71 30.73
C GLY A 24 -16.52 14.23 30.97
N GLY A 25 -16.84 13.86 32.22
CA GLY A 25 -18.20 13.52 32.62
C GLY A 25 -19.09 14.74 32.79
N VAL A 26 -20.39 14.55 32.63
CA VAL A 26 -21.45 15.43 33.17
C VAL A 26 -22.57 14.54 33.71
N MET A 27 -22.82 14.66 35.02
CA MET A 27 -24.05 14.25 35.68
C MET A 27 -25.25 15.00 35.10
N GLY A 28 -26.37 14.32 34.86
CA GLY A 28 -27.64 14.95 34.54
C GLY A 28 -28.81 14.00 34.79
N VAL A 29 -29.55 14.25 35.88
CA VAL A 29 -30.83 13.63 36.22
C VAL A 29 -31.91 14.14 35.26
N GLY A 30 -32.77 13.26 34.72
CA GLY A 30 -34.04 13.71 34.13
C GLY A 30 -34.71 12.77 33.09
N VAL A 31 -35.87 12.25 33.50
CA VAL A 31 -37.08 11.93 32.71
C VAL A 31 -37.09 10.67 31.81
N SER A 32 -37.97 9.74 32.18
CA SER A 32 -38.44 8.59 31.42
C SER A 32 -39.14 9.03 30.13
N GLY A 33 -38.51 8.78 28.98
CA GLY A 33 -39.08 8.90 27.63
C GLY A 33 -39.29 7.51 26.99
N PRO A 34 -40.21 7.36 26.02
CA PRO A 34 -40.67 6.07 25.55
C PRO A 34 -39.57 5.32 24.81
N LEU A 35 -39.59 3.99 24.96
CA LEU A 35 -38.75 3.00 24.28
C LEU A 35 -38.67 3.30 22.78
N GLN A 36 -37.61 4.03 22.38
CA GLN A 36 -37.15 4.05 21.00
C GLN A 36 -36.48 2.70 20.76
N ALA A 37 -36.96 1.97 19.76
CA ALA A 37 -36.29 0.79 19.25
C ALA A 37 -34.83 1.17 18.95
N GLU A 38 -33.92 0.64 19.75
CA GLU A 38 -32.49 0.81 19.53
C GLU A 38 -32.19 0.26 18.12
N PRO A 39 -31.59 1.06 17.21
CA PRO A 39 -31.07 0.51 15.99
C PRO A 39 -30.04 -0.54 16.40
N VAL A 40 -30.37 -1.82 16.13
CA VAL A 40 -29.46 -2.95 16.31
C VAL A 40 -28.16 -2.56 15.62
N SER A 41 -27.18 -2.19 16.41
CA SER A 41 -25.84 -1.86 15.95
C SER A 41 -25.23 -3.19 15.57
N VAL A 42 -25.47 -3.62 14.33
CA VAL A 42 -24.80 -4.78 13.75
C VAL A 42 -23.31 -4.46 13.82
N PRO A 43 -22.50 -5.24 14.56
CA PRO A 43 -21.06 -5.05 14.59
C PRO A 43 -20.55 -5.31 13.17
N THR A 44 -20.38 -4.25 12.40
CA THR A 44 -19.88 -4.35 11.03
C THR A 44 -18.36 -4.34 11.13
N ASP A 45 -17.82 -5.46 11.61
CA ASP A 45 -16.37 -5.69 11.75
C ASP A 45 -15.73 -6.17 10.44
N HIS A 46 -16.51 -6.26 9.36
CA HIS A 46 -16.02 -6.58 8.02
C HIS A 46 -15.79 -5.30 7.23
N ALA A 47 -14.61 -5.18 6.62
CA ALA A 47 -14.34 -4.10 5.67
C ALA A 47 -15.42 -4.12 4.55
N PRO A 48 -15.99 -2.96 4.18
CA PRO A 48 -16.90 -2.85 3.05
C PRO A 48 -16.29 -3.48 1.79
N GLN A 49 -17.11 -4.20 1.00
CA GLN A 49 -16.65 -4.83 -0.24
C GLN A 49 -16.01 -3.83 -1.21
N SER A 50 -16.50 -2.59 -1.24
CA SER A 50 -15.91 -1.51 -2.05
C SER A 50 -14.47 -1.17 -1.65
N TRP A 51 -14.10 -1.34 -0.37
CA TRP A 51 -12.72 -1.13 0.08
C TRP A 51 -11.81 -2.27 -0.36
N LEU A 52 -12.30 -3.51 -0.31
CA LEU A 52 -11.56 -4.68 -0.76
C LEU A 52 -11.31 -4.60 -2.27
N ALA A 53 -12.34 -4.30 -3.06
CA ALA A 53 -12.20 -4.13 -4.51
C ALA A 53 -11.23 -2.99 -4.87
N TYR A 54 -11.27 -1.89 -4.11
CA TYR A 54 -10.32 -0.80 -4.32
C TYR A 54 -8.88 -1.19 -3.96
N ALA A 55 -8.68 -1.89 -2.84
CA ALA A 55 -7.36 -2.40 -2.45
C ALA A 55 -6.78 -3.37 -3.49
N ASP A 56 -7.62 -4.23 -4.05
CA ASP A 56 -7.26 -5.18 -5.12
C ASP A 56 -6.81 -4.44 -6.39
N MET A 57 -7.56 -3.44 -6.82
CA MET A 57 -7.22 -2.60 -7.97
C MET A 57 -5.90 -1.83 -7.77
N VAL A 58 -5.68 -1.26 -6.57
CA VAL A 58 -4.41 -0.59 -6.24
C VAL A 58 -3.26 -1.59 -6.22
N ARG A 59 -3.46 -2.79 -5.64
CA ARG A 59 -2.45 -3.87 -5.64
C ARG A 59 -2.04 -4.23 -7.05
N SER A 60 -2.99 -4.60 -7.90
CA SER A 60 -2.71 -5.01 -9.29
C SER A 60 -2.04 -3.89 -10.08
N GLY A 61 -2.45 -2.63 -9.89
CA GLY A 61 -1.79 -1.51 -10.56
C GLY A 61 -0.35 -1.27 -10.10
N ILE A 62 -0.06 -1.47 -8.81
CA ILE A 62 1.31 -1.42 -8.29
C ILE A 62 2.14 -2.60 -8.83
N GLU A 63 1.63 -3.82 -8.77
CA GLU A 63 2.31 -5.02 -9.27
C GLU A 63 2.63 -4.87 -10.77
N ASN A 64 1.69 -4.41 -11.58
CA ASN A 64 1.92 -4.14 -13.00
C ASN A 64 3.00 -3.07 -13.22
N ALA A 65 3.01 -2.01 -12.41
CA ALA A 65 4.04 -0.97 -12.51
C ALA A 65 5.43 -1.48 -12.11
N LEU A 66 5.51 -2.40 -11.15
CA LEU A 66 6.75 -3.07 -10.77
C LEU A 66 7.25 -4.00 -11.86
N ILE A 67 6.38 -4.85 -12.40
CA ILE A 67 6.70 -5.80 -13.47
C ILE A 67 7.21 -5.07 -14.72
N ALA A 68 6.65 -3.90 -15.03
CA ALA A 68 7.09 -3.05 -16.13
C ALA A 68 8.46 -2.38 -15.91
N ASP A 69 9.00 -2.39 -14.67
CA ASP A 69 10.31 -1.83 -14.32
C ASP A 69 11.36 -2.95 -14.19
N GLU A 70 11.95 -3.33 -15.31
CA GLU A 70 12.94 -4.42 -15.39
C GLU A 70 14.12 -4.23 -14.43
N ASP A 71 14.63 -3.01 -14.29
CA ASP A 71 15.75 -2.68 -13.38
C ASP A 71 15.40 -2.98 -11.92
N LEU A 72 14.18 -2.60 -11.50
CA LEU A 72 13.71 -2.86 -10.14
C LEU A 72 13.45 -4.35 -9.93
N MET A 73 12.85 -5.03 -10.91
CA MET A 73 12.61 -6.47 -10.85
C MET A 73 13.91 -7.28 -10.76
N GLN A 74 14.94 -6.90 -11.52
CA GLN A 74 16.24 -7.55 -11.44
C GLN A 74 16.89 -7.39 -10.06
N ARG A 75 16.72 -6.21 -9.43
CA ARG A 75 17.20 -5.99 -8.05
C ARG A 75 16.42 -6.85 -7.05
N LEU A 76 15.10 -6.93 -7.18
CA LEU A 76 14.25 -7.78 -6.34
C LEU A 76 14.64 -9.26 -6.44
N ARG A 77 14.95 -9.76 -7.65
CA ARG A 77 15.51 -11.12 -7.86
C ARG A 77 16.78 -11.35 -7.06
N GLY A 78 17.71 -10.39 -7.10
CA GLY A 78 18.98 -10.48 -6.37
C GLY A 78 18.83 -10.54 -4.85
N LEU A 79 17.64 -10.23 -4.33
CA LEU A 79 17.34 -10.23 -2.90
C LEU A 79 16.50 -11.42 -2.46
N THR A 80 16.16 -12.34 -3.37
CA THR A 80 15.33 -13.53 -3.10
C THR A 80 13.99 -13.20 -2.41
N LEU A 81 13.47 -12.00 -2.66
CA LEU A 81 12.17 -11.56 -2.18
C LEU A 81 11.14 -11.88 -3.25
N ASP A 82 10.23 -12.81 -2.96
CA ASP A 82 9.13 -13.19 -3.86
C ASP A 82 7.87 -12.34 -3.64
N ALA A 83 7.76 -11.77 -2.44
CA ALA A 83 6.65 -10.92 -2.03
C ALA A 83 7.10 -9.90 -0.98
N ALA A 84 6.36 -8.81 -0.87
CA ALA A 84 6.52 -7.84 0.23
C ALA A 84 5.17 -7.33 0.73
N VAL A 85 5.13 -6.94 2.00
CA VAL A 85 4.00 -6.19 2.56
C VAL A 85 4.29 -4.70 2.40
N ALA A 86 3.34 -3.99 1.80
CA ALA A 86 3.41 -2.55 1.56
C ALA A 86 2.26 -1.82 2.25
N LYS A 87 2.57 -0.70 2.90
CA LYS A 87 1.60 0.29 3.38
C LYS A 87 1.53 1.40 2.35
N VAL A 88 0.33 1.70 1.88
CA VAL A 88 0.12 2.70 0.83
C VAL A 88 -0.88 3.76 1.22
N TRP A 89 -0.64 4.98 0.74
CA TRP A 89 -1.52 6.13 0.91
C TRP A 89 -1.84 6.71 -0.46
N VAL A 90 -3.14 6.77 -0.77
CA VAL A 90 -3.65 7.38 -2.00
C VAL A 90 -4.45 8.63 -1.64
N GLU A 91 -4.14 9.75 -2.27
CA GLU A 91 -4.85 10.99 -2.08
C GLU A 91 -6.31 10.88 -2.56
N ARG A 92 -7.15 11.82 -2.14
CA ARG A 92 -8.56 11.88 -2.58
C ARG A 92 -8.73 12.01 -4.10
N GLY A 93 -7.70 12.45 -4.81
CA GLY A 93 -7.67 12.53 -6.28
C GLY A 93 -7.19 11.26 -6.97
N GLY A 94 -6.92 10.18 -6.23
CA GLY A 94 -6.41 8.91 -6.80
C GLY A 94 -4.89 8.84 -6.94
N LYS A 95 -4.16 9.90 -6.61
CA LYS A 95 -2.70 9.93 -6.70
C LYS A 95 -2.04 9.19 -5.52
N LEU A 96 -1.14 8.26 -5.78
CA LEU A 96 -0.33 7.59 -4.78
C LEU A 96 0.68 8.59 -4.16
N SER A 97 0.51 8.93 -2.89
CA SER A 97 1.36 9.92 -2.20
C SER A 97 2.51 9.31 -1.43
N ALA A 98 2.32 8.09 -0.91
CA ALA A 98 3.35 7.42 -0.11
C ALA A 98 3.24 5.90 -0.23
N VAL A 99 4.40 5.26 -0.14
CA VAL A 99 4.58 3.81 -0.05
C VAL A 99 5.69 3.55 0.97
N GLU A 100 5.41 2.63 1.89
CA GLU A 100 6.36 2.08 2.85
C GLU A 100 6.33 0.55 2.73
N LEU A 101 7.50 -0.08 2.72
CA LEU A 101 7.60 -1.53 2.77
C LEU A 101 7.79 -1.99 4.22
N ASP A 102 7.54 -3.26 4.49
CA ASP A 102 7.88 -3.92 5.76
C ASP A 102 9.34 -3.65 6.17
N ASP A 103 9.56 -3.54 7.48
CA ASP A 103 10.84 -3.25 8.14
C ASP A 103 11.95 -4.27 7.79
N GLN A 104 11.59 -5.45 7.28
CA GLN A 104 12.56 -6.42 6.76
C GLN A 104 13.18 -6.01 5.41
N THR A 105 12.64 -4.97 4.76
CA THR A 105 13.11 -4.53 3.45
C THR A 105 14.29 -3.57 3.56
N ASN A 106 15.32 -3.77 2.74
CA ASN A 106 16.46 -2.87 2.68
C ASN A 106 16.03 -1.45 2.26
N SER A 107 16.42 -0.44 3.05
CA SER A 107 16.13 0.99 2.82
C SER A 107 16.50 1.52 1.42
N SER A 108 17.44 0.87 0.72
CA SER A 108 17.78 1.22 -0.66
C SER A 108 16.68 0.80 -1.65
N ILE A 109 16.09 -0.38 -1.45
CA ILE A 109 14.97 -0.88 -2.27
C ILE A 109 13.74 -0.02 -2.03
N GLU A 110 13.43 0.26 -0.76
CA GLU A 110 12.27 1.06 -0.38
C GLU A 110 12.31 2.45 -1.05
N ARG A 111 13.51 3.05 -1.12
CA ARG A 111 13.72 4.33 -1.81
C ARG A 111 13.43 4.25 -3.30
N GLU A 112 13.87 3.19 -3.98
CA GLU A 112 13.58 2.98 -5.39
C GLU A 112 12.09 2.70 -5.61
N PHE A 113 11.48 1.84 -4.79
CA PHE A 113 10.03 1.62 -4.77
C PHE A 113 9.27 2.93 -4.68
N ARG A 114 9.60 3.76 -3.70
CA ARG A 114 8.97 5.06 -3.51
C ARG A 114 9.17 5.96 -4.71
N LYS A 115 10.37 6.01 -5.28
CA LYS A 115 10.70 6.83 -6.45
C LYS A 115 9.90 6.43 -7.69
N ARG A 116 9.65 5.13 -7.89
CA ARG A 116 8.92 4.61 -9.05
C ARG A 116 7.41 4.70 -8.89
N LEU A 117 6.90 4.41 -7.69
CA LEU A 117 5.46 4.28 -7.46
C LEU A 117 4.79 5.59 -7.05
N VAL A 118 5.46 6.47 -6.31
CA VAL A 118 4.84 7.74 -5.89
C VAL A 118 4.54 8.59 -7.11
N GLY A 119 3.28 9.01 -7.24
CA GLY A 119 2.77 9.75 -8.39
C GLY A 119 1.92 8.92 -9.35
N LEU A 120 1.91 7.58 -9.22
CA LEU A 120 0.93 6.74 -9.91
C LEU A 120 -0.49 7.23 -9.61
N HIS A 121 -1.36 7.16 -10.61
CA HIS A 121 -2.76 7.54 -10.50
C HIS A 121 -3.65 6.31 -10.59
N PHE A 122 -4.58 6.24 -9.64
CA PHE A 122 -5.65 5.26 -9.55
C PHE A 122 -7.00 5.98 -9.60
N ASP A 123 -8.08 5.21 -9.62
CA ASP A 123 -9.40 5.76 -9.38
C ASP A 123 -9.50 6.44 -8.01
N LYS A 124 -10.51 7.30 -7.86
CA LYS A 124 -10.78 7.97 -6.60
C LYS A 124 -11.08 6.94 -5.50
N PRO A 125 -10.47 7.05 -4.30
CA PRO A 125 -10.75 6.13 -3.21
C PRO A 125 -12.22 6.20 -2.75
N PRO A 126 -12.82 5.06 -2.37
CA PRO A 126 -14.16 5.04 -1.81
C PRO A 126 -14.25 5.88 -0.53
N PRO A 127 -15.43 6.45 -0.22
CA PRO A 127 -15.63 7.23 0.98
C PRO A 127 -15.35 6.36 2.23
N ALA A 128 -14.88 7.01 3.29
CA ALA A 128 -14.53 6.40 4.57
C ALA A 128 -13.42 5.34 4.55
N LEU A 129 -12.72 5.13 3.42
CA LEU A 129 -11.56 4.24 3.37
C LEU A 129 -10.55 4.60 4.47
N ARG A 130 -10.09 3.58 5.20
CA ARG A 130 -9.09 3.74 6.27
C ARG A 130 -7.69 3.64 5.69
N TRP A 131 -6.82 4.53 6.16
CA TRP A 131 -5.41 4.58 5.79
C TRP A 131 -4.52 4.07 6.94
N PRO A 132 -3.33 3.52 6.63
CA PRO A 132 -2.88 3.09 5.30
C PRO A 132 -3.66 1.88 4.78
N ILE A 133 -3.68 1.68 3.46
CA ILE A 133 -4.08 0.38 2.90
C ILE A 133 -2.85 -0.53 3.03
N ILE A 134 -3.04 -1.71 3.62
CA ILE A 134 -1.99 -2.72 3.73
C ILE A 134 -2.18 -3.73 2.61
N LEU A 135 -1.18 -3.86 1.75
CA LEU A 135 -1.19 -4.72 0.59
C LEU A 135 -0.08 -5.75 0.73
N ARG A 136 -0.37 -7.00 0.36
CA ARG A 136 0.67 -7.97 0.04
C ARG A 136 0.87 -7.91 -1.47
N LEU A 137 2.08 -7.54 -1.87
CA LEU A 137 2.52 -7.50 -3.26
C LEU A 137 3.24 -8.81 -3.56
N ASP A 138 2.84 -9.50 -4.62
CA ASP A 138 3.45 -10.76 -5.05
C ASP A 138 3.90 -10.62 -6.50
N TRP A 139 5.18 -10.90 -6.76
CA TRP A 139 5.74 -10.82 -8.11
C TRP A 139 6.46 -12.12 -8.49
N SER A 140 6.28 -13.19 -7.68
CA SER A 140 6.91 -14.49 -7.91
C SER A 140 6.60 -15.08 -9.28
N GLU A 141 5.39 -14.90 -9.79
CA GLU A 141 4.97 -15.43 -11.10
C GLU A 141 5.68 -14.72 -12.25
N ALA A 142 5.86 -13.40 -12.15
CA ALA A 142 6.64 -12.63 -13.13
C ALA A 142 8.12 -13.01 -13.13
N LEU A 143 8.65 -13.47 -11.99
CA LEU A 143 10.03 -13.97 -11.90
C LEU A 143 10.20 -15.34 -12.55
N ARG A 144 9.17 -16.20 -12.50
CA ARG A 144 9.21 -17.56 -13.07
C ARG A 144 9.15 -17.58 -14.59
N HIS A 145 8.46 -16.62 -15.20
CA HIS A 145 8.23 -16.60 -16.64
C HIS A 145 9.52 -16.42 -17.47
N ASP A 146 10.59 -15.86 -16.90
CA ASP A 146 11.88 -15.71 -17.59
C ASP A 146 12.73 -17.00 -17.58
N ASP A 147 12.60 -17.85 -16.56
CA ASP A 147 13.36 -19.10 -16.46
C ASP A 147 12.87 -20.16 -17.47
N GLU A 148 11.57 -20.14 -17.81
CA GLU A 148 10.98 -21.12 -18.73
C GLU A 148 11.22 -20.80 -20.22
N MET A 149 11.61 -19.56 -20.54
CA MET A 149 11.94 -19.12 -21.91
C MET A 149 13.42 -19.30 -22.28
N ALA A 150 14.24 -19.89 -21.41
CA ALA A 150 15.59 -20.29 -21.79
C ALA A 150 15.48 -21.30 -22.95
N PRO A 151 15.90 -20.94 -24.18
CA PRO A 151 15.75 -21.82 -25.32
C PRO A 151 16.47 -23.11 -25.01
N THR A 152 15.76 -24.23 -25.14
CA THR A 152 16.32 -25.57 -25.11
C THR A 152 17.23 -25.73 -26.35
N ALA A 153 18.37 -25.06 -26.33
CA ALA A 153 19.35 -25.03 -27.39
C ALA A 153 20.30 -26.23 -27.29
N GLU A 154 19.80 -27.41 -26.90
CA GLU A 154 20.59 -28.63 -26.81
C GLU A 154 19.63 -29.81 -26.91
N SER A 155 19.36 -30.30 -28.12
CA SER A 155 19.11 -31.73 -28.42
C SER A 155 18.54 -31.90 -29.84
N GLU A 156 19.21 -31.36 -30.86
CA GLU A 156 19.04 -31.91 -32.22
C GLU A 156 20.35 -31.78 -33.01
N MET A 157 21.40 -32.42 -32.50
CA MET A 157 22.55 -32.79 -33.33
C MET A 157 23.08 -34.13 -32.82
N MET A 158 22.40 -35.20 -33.20
CA MET A 158 23.00 -36.54 -33.20
C MET A 158 23.64 -36.82 -34.57
N PRO A 159 24.71 -37.63 -34.58
CA PRO A 159 25.67 -37.78 -35.68
C PRO A 159 25.19 -38.57 -36.89
#